data_AF-A0A968RQQ1-F1
#
_entry.id   AF-A0A968RQQ1-F1
#
_cell.length_a   1.000
_cell.length_b   1.000
_cell.length_c   1.000
_cell.angle_alpha   90.00
_cell.angle_beta   90.00
_cell.angle_gamma   90.00
#
_symmetry.space_group_name_H-M   'P 1'
#
loop_
_entity.id
_entity.type
_entity.pdbx_description
1 polymer ?
#
loop_
_entity_poly.entity_id
_entity_poly.type
_entity_poly.pdbx_seq_one_letter_code
_entity_poly.pdbx_strand_id
1 'polypeptide(L)'
;MKKRYLQLVILFLLHTALCAQTGEDANPQNFQRYSFLQKNMVAPTSPEAASLGKYGDFNVNKYTGTANIGIPLYTLAGKTIQVPISLNYNASGLKVDESATWVGMGWALGAGGVITRSMQGLPDQEDNYFEKSRAT
;
A
#
# COMPACT_ATOMS: atom_id res chain seq x y z
N MET A 1 -17.74 -66.84 9.61
CA MET A 1 -16.59 -65.96 9.29
C MET A 1 -16.97 -64.66 8.58
N LYS A 2 -17.92 -64.64 7.63
CA LYS A 2 -18.30 -63.44 6.84
C LYS A 2 -18.83 -62.22 7.65
N LYS A 3 -19.58 -62.44 8.74
CA LYS A 3 -20.14 -61.36 9.58
C LYS A 3 -19.08 -60.57 10.37
N ARG A 4 -17.98 -61.24 10.78
CA ARG A 4 -16.88 -60.58 11.50
C ARG A 4 -16.03 -59.69 10.59
N TYR A 5 -15.87 -60.11 9.33
CA TYR A 5 -15.19 -59.30 8.31
C TYR A 5 -15.97 -58.03 7.96
N LEU A 6 -17.30 -58.15 7.84
CA LEU A 6 -18.17 -57.00 7.59
C LEU A 6 -18.10 -55.96 8.72
N GLN A 7 -18.06 -56.40 9.98
CA GLN A 7 -17.91 -55.49 11.12
C GLN A 7 -16.54 -54.79 11.14
N LEU A 8 -15.45 -55.48 10.78
CA LEU A 8 -14.12 -54.86 10.71
C LEU A 8 -14.02 -53.83 9.57
N VAL A 9 -14.65 -54.07 8.42
CA VAL A 9 -14.70 -53.11 7.30
C VAL A 9 -15.50 -51.87 7.67
N ILE A 10 -16.62 -52.03 8.37
CA ILE A 10 -17.41 -50.89 8.87
C ILE A 10 -16.62 -50.05 9.86
N LEU A 11 -15.88 -50.69 10.79
CA LEU A 11 -15.03 -49.96 11.75
C LEU A 11 -13.86 -49.24 11.06
N PHE A 12 -13.27 -49.83 10.02
CA PHE A 12 -12.21 -49.20 9.24
C PHE A 12 -12.71 -47.97 8.48
N LEU A 13 -13.89 -48.07 7.83
CA LEU A 13 -14.54 -46.95 7.16
C LEU A 13 -14.97 -45.84 8.12
N LEU A 14 -15.38 -46.19 9.35
CA LEU A 14 -15.71 -45.23 10.39
C LEU A 14 -14.46 -44.47 10.87
N HIS A 15 -13.31 -45.13 10.94
CA HIS A 15 -12.05 -44.54 11.41
C HIS A 15 -11.47 -43.55 10.39
N THR A 16 -11.57 -43.86 9.09
CA THR A 16 -11.14 -42.93 8.02
C THR A 16 -12.06 -41.71 7.89
N ALA A 17 -13.36 -41.86 8.15
CA ALA A 17 -14.28 -40.73 8.15
C ALA A 17 -14.01 -39.75 9.31
N LEU A 18 -13.50 -40.27 10.44
CA LEU A 18 -13.16 -39.45 11.61
C LEU A 18 -11.86 -38.65 11.40
N CYS A 19 -10.91 -39.15 10.61
CA CYS A 19 -9.69 -38.38 10.28
C CYS A 19 -9.91 -37.31 9.20
N ALA A 20 -11.04 -37.33 8.47
CA ALA A 20 -11.36 -36.35 7.43
C ALA A 20 -11.96 -35.04 7.97
N GLN A 21 -12.22 -34.94 9.28
CA GLN A 21 -12.80 -33.75 9.93
C GLN A 21 -11.78 -32.84 10.61
N THR A 22 -10.48 -33.17 10.58
CA THR A 22 -9.45 -32.19 10.91
C THR A 22 -9.20 -31.31 9.68
N GLY A 23 -10.20 -30.48 9.37
CA GLY A 23 -10.01 -29.34 8.48
C GLY A 23 -9.06 -28.36 9.16
N GLU A 24 -7.95 -28.08 8.49
CA GLU A 24 -7.11 -26.93 8.81
C GLU A 24 -7.97 -25.66 8.79
N ASP A 25 -8.04 -25.02 9.96
CA ASP A 25 -8.28 -23.60 10.19
C ASP A 25 -9.42 -22.91 9.42
N ALA A 26 -10.67 -23.27 9.73
CA ALA A 26 -11.80 -22.35 9.56
C ALA A 26 -12.32 -21.87 10.91
N ASN A 27 -11.48 -21.19 11.69
CA ASN A 27 -11.95 -20.45 12.86
C ASN A 27 -12.71 -19.18 12.38
N PRO A 28 -14.04 -19.08 12.56
CA PRO A 28 -14.81 -17.91 12.11
C PRO A 28 -14.38 -16.61 12.81
N GLN A 29 -13.72 -16.71 13.96
CA GLN A 29 -13.16 -15.54 14.67
C GLN A 29 -11.94 -14.94 13.95
N ASN A 30 -11.18 -15.74 13.20
CA ASN A 30 -10.07 -15.21 12.38
C ASN A 30 -10.62 -14.42 11.18
N PHE A 31 -11.72 -14.88 10.57
CA PHE A 31 -12.36 -14.18 9.43
C PHE A 31 -12.80 -12.76 9.80
N GLN A 32 -13.38 -12.59 10.99
CA GLN A 32 -13.75 -11.27 11.51
C GLN A 32 -12.51 -10.44 11.88
N ARG A 33 -11.48 -11.02 12.49
CA ARG A 33 -10.22 -10.32 12.81
C ARG A 33 -9.53 -9.76 11.58
N TYR A 34 -9.48 -10.51 10.48
CA TYR A 34 -8.95 -9.99 9.22
C TYR A 34 -9.81 -8.86 8.67
N SER A 35 -11.14 -8.90 8.82
CA SER A 35 -12.02 -7.82 8.32
C SER A 35 -11.86 -6.48 9.08
N PHE A 36 -11.56 -6.52 10.38
CA PHE A 36 -11.32 -5.30 11.17
C PHE A 36 -9.88 -4.78 11.04
N LEU A 37 -8.88 -5.66 10.83
CA LEU A 37 -7.49 -5.27 10.54
C LEU A 37 -7.26 -4.88 9.07
N GLN A 38 -8.16 -5.30 8.17
CA GLN A 38 -8.25 -4.85 6.77
C GLN A 38 -9.02 -3.54 6.64
N LYS A 39 -9.17 -2.76 7.72
CA LYS A 39 -9.27 -1.31 7.52
C LYS A 39 -7.93 -0.91 6.93
N ASN A 40 -7.88 -0.81 5.61
CA ASN A 40 -6.75 -0.37 4.81
C ASN A 40 -6.14 0.85 5.49
N MET A 41 -5.18 0.64 6.39
CA MET A 41 -4.53 1.70 7.15
C MET A 41 -3.44 2.27 6.25
N VAL A 42 -3.85 2.66 5.05
CA VAL A 42 -3.06 3.51 4.18
C VAL A 42 -3.19 4.88 4.84
N ALA A 43 -2.27 5.16 5.76
CA ALA A 43 -2.10 6.50 6.24
C ALA A 43 -1.94 7.41 5.00
N PRO A 44 -2.64 8.54 4.94
CA PRO A 44 -2.45 9.47 3.84
C PRO A 44 -0.95 9.82 3.78
N THR A 45 -0.37 9.75 2.59
CA THR A 45 1.00 10.21 2.36
C THR A 45 1.12 11.66 2.79
N SER A 46 2.29 12.08 3.27
CA SER A 46 2.49 13.49 3.64
C SER A 46 2.17 14.39 2.43
N PRO A 47 1.73 15.64 2.66
CA PRO A 47 1.41 16.56 1.57
C PRO A 47 2.55 16.73 0.57
N GLU A 48 3.80 16.71 1.03
CA GLU A 48 5.02 16.77 0.20
C GLU A 48 5.18 15.53 -0.68
N ALA A 49 4.93 14.37 -0.10
CA ALA A 49 5.03 13.11 -0.81
C ALA A 49 3.90 12.96 -1.85
N ALA A 50 2.70 13.39 -1.48
CA ALA A 50 1.53 13.40 -2.33
C ALA A 50 1.70 14.36 -3.52
N SER A 51 2.23 15.56 -3.29
CA SER A 51 2.44 16.56 -4.36
C SER A 51 3.52 16.13 -5.35
N LEU A 52 4.60 15.50 -4.88
CA LEU A 52 5.65 14.92 -5.72
C LEU A 52 5.16 13.71 -6.52
N GLY A 53 4.40 12.80 -5.90
CA GLY A 53 3.79 11.66 -6.59
C GLY A 53 2.85 12.13 -7.71
N LYS A 54 1.99 13.10 -7.39
CA LYS A 54 1.13 13.80 -8.37
C LYS A 54 1.94 14.33 -9.55
N TYR A 55 3.03 15.05 -9.31
CA TYR A 55 3.87 15.59 -10.38
C TYR A 55 4.40 14.49 -11.32
N GLY A 56 4.78 13.33 -10.78
CA GLY A 56 5.19 12.17 -11.57
C GLY A 56 4.07 11.58 -12.45
N ASP A 57 2.83 11.60 -11.97
CA ASP A 57 1.66 11.08 -12.70
C ASP A 57 1.14 12.04 -13.79
N PHE A 58 1.44 13.34 -13.70
CA PHE A 58 0.98 14.32 -14.68
C PHE A 58 1.88 14.38 -15.91
N ASN A 59 1.48 13.68 -16.97
CA ASN A 59 2.01 13.94 -18.30
C ASN A 59 1.47 15.28 -18.82
N VAL A 60 2.37 16.26 -18.94
CA VAL A 60 2.09 17.53 -19.62
C VAL A 60 1.66 17.28 -21.06
N ASN A 61 0.38 17.51 -21.33
CA ASN A 61 -0.19 17.35 -22.66
C ASN A 61 -0.72 18.71 -23.13
N LYS A 62 -0.21 19.19 -24.28
CA LYS A 62 -0.72 20.42 -24.91
C LYS A 62 -2.21 20.31 -25.26
N TYR A 63 -2.74 19.09 -25.39
CA TYR A 63 -4.15 18.82 -25.62
C TYR A 63 -5.03 19.02 -24.38
N THR A 64 -4.52 18.81 -23.16
CA THR A 64 -5.28 19.00 -21.92
C THR A 64 -5.28 20.45 -21.44
N GLY A 65 -4.53 21.34 -22.11
CA GLY A 65 -4.41 22.75 -21.74
C GLY A 65 -3.64 23.00 -20.44
N THR A 66 -2.96 21.98 -19.90
CA THR A 66 -2.22 22.09 -18.64
C THR A 66 -0.83 22.69 -18.88
N ALA A 67 -0.55 23.85 -18.29
CA ALA A 67 0.75 24.49 -18.39
C ALA A 67 1.80 23.81 -17.50
N ASN A 68 3.01 23.60 -18.04
CA ASN A 68 4.17 23.19 -17.24
C ASN A 68 4.85 24.45 -16.69
N ILE A 69 4.79 24.64 -15.37
CA ILE A 69 5.45 25.75 -14.69
C ILE A 69 6.51 25.17 -13.76
N GLY A 70 7.77 25.27 -14.17
CA GLY A 70 8.94 24.82 -13.42
C GLY A 70 9.91 25.98 -13.22
N ILE A 71 10.24 26.29 -11.97
CA ILE A 71 11.22 27.33 -11.61
C ILE A 71 12.46 26.62 -11.08
N PRO A 72 13.59 26.61 -11.82
CA PRO A 72 14.85 26.10 -11.30
C PRO A 72 15.36 27.08 -10.24
N LEU A 73 15.68 26.57 -9.05
CA LEU A 73 16.19 27.39 -7.95
C LEU A 73 17.71 27.30 -7.88
N TYR A 74 18.23 26.09 -7.82
CA TYR A 74 19.65 25.84 -7.65
C TYR A 74 20.00 24.43 -8.09
N THR A 75 21.26 24.14 -8.39
CA THR A 75 21.73 22.77 -8.60
C THR A 75 22.83 22.49 -7.61
N LEU A 76 22.58 21.58 -6.68
CA LEU A 76 23.61 21.11 -5.75
C LEU A 76 24.59 20.24 -6.54
N ALA A 77 25.79 20.77 -6.76
CA ALA A 77 26.87 20.05 -7.40
C ALA A 77 27.69 19.27 -6.37
N GLY A 78 27.53 17.94 -6.33
CA GLY A 78 28.43 17.03 -5.66
C GLY A 78 29.60 16.61 -6.56
N LYS A 79 30.54 15.83 -6.01
CA LYS A 79 31.72 15.34 -6.75
C LYS A 79 31.38 14.35 -7.87
N THR A 80 30.26 13.63 -7.73
CA THR A 80 29.82 12.56 -8.66
C THR A 80 28.36 12.71 -9.09
N ILE A 81 27.53 13.36 -8.27
CA ILE A 81 26.08 13.50 -8.50
C ILE A 81 25.73 14.98 -8.41
N GLN A 82 24.84 15.42 -9.31
CA GLN A 82 24.23 16.74 -9.26
C GLN A 82 22.75 16.58 -8.95
N VAL A 83 22.26 17.31 -7.96
CA VAL A 83 20.83 17.31 -7.58
C VAL A 83 20.25 18.68 -7.94
N PRO A 84 19.46 18.77 -9.03
CA PRO A 84 18.74 20.00 -9.34
C PRO A 84 17.61 20.19 -8.32
N ILE A 85 17.55 21.40 -7.76
CA ILE A 85 16.48 21.89 -6.90
C ILE A 85 15.57 22.76 -7.76
N SER A 86 14.32 22.34 -7.91
CA SER A 86 13.30 23.07 -8.67
C SER A 86 11.97 23.13 -7.92
N LEU A 87 11.21 24.18 -8.17
CA LEU A 87 9.79 24.27 -7.81
C LEU A 87 8.94 23.98 -9.03
N ASN A 88 7.92 23.14 -8.84
CA ASN A 88 7.00 22.76 -9.89
C ASN A 88 5.57 23.08 -9.44
N TYR A 89 4.83 23.81 -10.27
CA TYR A 89 3.44 24.15 -10.00
C TYR A 89 2.48 23.32 -10.84
N ASN A 90 1.42 22.84 -10.20
CA ASN A 90 0.36 22.12 -10.88
C ASN A 90 -0.74 23.07 -11.39
N ALA A 91 -0.78 23.27 -12.71
CA ALA A 91 -1.79 24.09 -13.38
C ALA A 91 -3.10 23.33 -13.74
N SER A 92 -3.26 22.06 -13.36
CA SER A 92 -4.48 21.28 -13.65
C SER A 92 -5.69 21.65 -12.78
N GLY A 93 -5.52 22.58 -11.85
CA GLY A 93 -6.51 22.98 -10.86
C GLY A 93 -6.25 22.36 -9.48
N LEU A 94 -6.67 23.09 -8.44
CA LEU A 94 -6.52 22.70 -7.04
C LEU A 94 -7.82 22.07 -6.52
N LYS A 95 -7.71 20.93 -5.83
CA LYS A 95 -8.87 20.34 -5.14
C LYS A 95 -9.12 21.09 -3.83
N VAL A 96 -10.40 21.20 -3.43
CA VAL A 96 -10.78 21.85 -2.17
C VAL A 96 -10.17 21.14 -0.95
N ASP A 97 -10.07 19.81 -1.02
CA ASP A 97 -9.50 18.96 0.02
C ASP A 97 -7.98 18.73 -0.16
N GLU A 98 -7.29 19.64 -0.84
CA GLU A 98 -5.84 19.52 -1.06
C GLU A 98 -5.05 20.17 0.07
N SER A 99 -4.26 19.37 0.79
CA SER A 99 -3.33 19.88 1.80
C SER A 99 -2.16 20.60 1.13
N ALA A 100 -1.85 21.80 1.62
CA ALA A 100 -0.70 22.55 1.15
C ALA A 100 0.62 21.87 1.58
N THR A 101 1.62 21.92 0.70
CA THR A 101 2.99 21.56 1.07
C THR A 101 3.64 22.72 1.83
N TRP A 102 4.81 22.49 2.41
CA TRP A 102 5.61 23.57 3.00
C TRP A 102 6.06 24.66 2.00
N VAL A 103 6.06 24.39 0.69
CA VAL A 103 6.33 25.39 -0.36
C VAL A 103 5.06 26.06 -0.90
N GLY A 104 3.89 25.64 -0.43
CA GLY A 104 2.60 26.22 -0.77
C GLY A 104 1.65 25.25 -1.48
N MET A 105 0.38 25.63 -1.52
CA MET A 105 -0.67 24.85 -2.18
C MET A 105 -0.42 24.79 -3.70
N GLY A 106 -0.47 23.58 -4.29
CA GLY A 106 -0.20 23.37 -5.71
C GLY A 106 1.27 23.37 -6.12
N TRP A 107 2.19 23.63 -5.19
CA TRP A 107 3.63 23.62 -5.42
C TRP A 107 4.26 22.34 -4.87
N ALA A 108 5.18 21.78 -5.63
CA ALA A 108 6.04 20.67 -5.24
C ALA A 108 7.51 21.09 -5.34
N LEU A 109 8.31 20.76 -4.31
CA LEU A 109 9.77 20.91 -4.38
C LEU A 109 10.39 19.62 -4.92
N GLY A 110 11.02 19.70 -6.08
CA GLY A 110 11.94 18.67 -6.57
C GLY A 110 13.34 18.90 -6.01
N ALA A 111 13.80 18.08 -5.07
CA ALA A 111 15.14 18.19 -4.47
C ALA A 111 15.73 16.84 -4.01
N GLY A 112 15.52 15.77 -4.77
CA GLY A 112 16.07 14.43 -4.46
C GLY A 112 15.04 13.32 -4.29
N GLY A 113 13.74 13.63 -4.40
CA GLY A 113 12.66 12.65 -4.45
C GLY A 113 12.06 12.29 -3.10
N VAL A 114 11.11 11.35 -3.12
CA VAL A 114 10.39 10.86 -1.94
C VAL A 114 10.14 9.36 -2.09
N ILE A 115 10.15 8.63 -0.97
CA ILE A 115 9.79 7.21 -0.93
C ILE A 115 8.39 7.10 -0.32
N THR A 116 7.44 6.59 -1.08
CA THR A 116 6.06 6.35 -0.63
C THR A 116 5.71 4.88 -0.77
N ARG A 117 4.84 4.39 0.12
CA ARG A 117 4.24 3.05 0.05
C ARG A 117 2.73 3.21 0.08
N SER A 118 2.05 2.65 -0.92
CA SER A 118 0.61 2.53 -0.96
C SER A 118 0.26 1.04 -0.99
N MET A 119 -0.49 0.56 0.01
CA MET A 119 -0.91 -0.85 0.07
C MET A 119 -2.29 -1.00 -0.55
N GLN A 120 -2.40 -1.87 -1.56
CA GLN A 120 -3.66 -2.20 -2.22
C GLN A 120 -3.99 -3.67 -1.91
N GLY A 121 -4.84 -3.91 -0.91
CA GLY A 121 -5.15 -5.25 -0.44
C GLY A 121 -4.23 -5.72 0.69
N LEU A 122 -3.78 -6.97 0.64
CA LEU A 122 -2.88 -7.52 1.65
C LEU A 122 -1.44 -7.06 1.41
N PRO A 123 -0.65 -6.78 2.47
CA PRO A 123 0.76 -6.50 2.32
C PRO A 123 1.51 -7.74 1.80
N ASP A 124 2.39 -7.54 0.81
CA ASP A 124 3.27 -8.61 0.30
C ASP A 124 4.32 -9.07 1.32
N GLN A 125 4.54 -8.27 2.37
CA GLN A 125 5.43 -8.59 3.49
C GLN A 125 4.57 -9.03 4.67
N GLU A 126 4.89 -10.19 5.26
CA GLU A 126 4.13 -10.79 6.37
C GLU A 126 4.00 -9.86 7.58
N ASP A 127 4.95 -8.93 7.77
CA ASP A 127 4.97 -7.96 8.87
C ASP A 127 4.75 -6.52 8.40
N ASN A 128 3.71 -5.87 8.95
CA ASN A 128 3.56 -4.42 8.84
C ASN A 128 4.42 -3.72 9.90
N TYR A 129 5.37 -2.87 9.46
CA TYR A 129 6.20 -2.04 10.35
C TYR A 129 5.40 -1.23 11.39
N PHE A 130 4.15 -0.85 11.07
CA PHE A 130 3.26 -0.10 11.96
C PHE A 130 2.58 -0.94 13.05
N GLU A 131 2.65 -2.26 12.96
CA GLU A 131 2.04 -3.17 13.93
C GLU A 131 3.05 -3.54 15.03
N LYS A 132 4.32 -3.67 14.66
CA LYS A 132 5.43 -3.95 15.60
C LYS A 132 5.63 -2.85 16.65
N SER A 133 5.35 -1.58 16.31
CA SER A 133 5.51 -0.45 17.24
C SER A 133 4.42 -0.34 18.32
N ARG A 134 3.36 -1.14 18.24
CA ARG A 134 2.28 -1.20 19.24
C ARG A 134 2.41 -2.40 20.19
N ALA A 135 3.43 -3.24 20.02
CA ALA A 135 3.63 -4.46 20.79
C ALA A 135 4.72 -4.34 21.87
N THR A 136 5.06 -3.12 22.30
CA THR A 136 5.98 -2.84 23.42
C THR A 136 5.35 -1.78 24.32
#